data_AF-A0A3C1KMF2-F1
#
_entry.id   AF-A0A3C1KMF2-F1
#
_cell.length_a   1.000
_cell.length_b   1.000
_cell.length_c   1.000
_cell.angle_alpha   90.00
_cell.angle_beta   90.00
_cell.angle_gamma   90.00
#
_symmetry.space_group_name_H-M   'P 1'
#
loop_
_entity.id
_entity.type
_entity.pdbx_description
1 polymer ?
#
loop_
_entity_poly.entity_id
_entity_poly.type
_entity_poly.pdbx_seq_one_letter_code
_entity_poly.pdbx_strand_id
1 'polypeptide(L)' 'VREWRAYWPDIVPLPHPSPRNNRWLAQNPWFESDLLPELRIRVREIVSG' A
#
# COMPACT_ATOMS: atom_id res chain seq x y z
N VAL A 1 5.34 -6.24 4.65
CA VAL A 1 4.77 -5.04 3.99
C VAL A 1 5.83 -3.98 3.71
N ARG A 2 6.72 -3.61 4.66
CA ARG A 2 7.70 -2.51 4.47
C ARG A 2 8.59 -2.63 3.23
N GLU A 3 8.97 -3.85 2.82
CA GLU A 3 9.79 -4.11 1.63
C GLU A 3 8.98 -4.26 0.33
N TRP A 4 7.80 -3.64 0.25
CA TRP A 4 6.90 -3.77 -0.90
C TRP A 4 7.54 -3.43 -2.26
N ARG A 5 8.55 -2.53 -2.28
CA ARG A 5 9.27 -2.15 -3.50
C ARG A 5 10.02 -3.32 -4.16
N ALA A 6 10.41 -4.34 -3.39
CA ALA A 6 11.10 -5.52 -3.92
C ALA A 6 10.22 -6.38 -4.85
N TYR A 7 8.89 -6.22 -4.75
CA TYR A 7 7.92 -7.01 -5.50
C TYR A 7 7.09 -6.17 -6.49
N TRP A 8 7.35 -4.85 -6.54
CA TRP A 8 6.63 -3.91 -7.38
C TRP A 8 7.10 -3.99 -8.84
N PRO A 9 6.21 -3.85 -9.84
CA PRO A 9 4.77 -3.58 -9.75
C PRO A 9 3.87 -4.81 -9.73
N ASP A 10 4.44 -6.01 -9.86
CA ASP A 10 3.67 -7.23 -10.09
C ASP A 10 2.89 -7.68 -8.86
N ILE A 11 3.44 -7.47 -7.66
CA ILE A 11 2.82 -7.84 -6.39
C ILE A 11 2.97 -6.70 -5.38
N VAL A 12 1.88 -6.35 -4.70
CA VAL A 12 1.87 -5.40 -3.59
C VAL A 12 1.32 -6.07 -2.32
N PRO A 13 2.14 -6.34 -1.29
CA PRO A 13 1.62 -6.85 -0.03
C PRO A 13 0.87 -5.73 0.70
N LEU A 14 -0.36 -6.00 1.15
CA LEU A 14 -1.18 -5.03 1.88
C LEU A 14 -1.64 -5.58 3.23
N PRO A 15 -1.76 -4.74 4.27
CA PRO A 15 -2.46 -5.13 5.47
C PRO A 15 -3.95 -5.40 5.18
N HIS A 16 -4.56 -6.30 5.95
CA HIS A 16 -6.00 -6.51 5.86
C HIS A 16 -6.77 -5.23 6.30
N PRO A 17 -7.86 -4.83 5.62
CA PRO A 17 -8.64 -3.62 5.95
C PRO A 17 -9.55 -3.80 7.19
N SER A 18 -9.11 -4.57 8.19
CA SER A 18 -9.86 -4.75 9.45
C SER A 18 -9.50 -3.61 10.42
N PRO A 19 -10.47 -3.09 11.22
CA PRO A 19 -10.17 -2.16 12.31
C PRO A 19 -9.12 -2.67 13.30
N ARG A 20 -8.94 -4.01 13.39
CA ARG A 20 -7.89 -4.63 14.18
C ARG A 20 -6.48 -4.17 13.79
N ASN A 21 -6.30 -3.68 12.56
CA ASN A 21 -5.02 -3.24 12.05
C ASN A 21 -4.71 -1.75 12.30
N ASN A 22 -5.59 -0.99 12.97
CA ASN A 22 -5.37 0.44 13.25
C ASN A 22 -4.08 0.69 14.05
N ARG A 23 -3.73 -0.18 15.01
CA ARG A 23 -2.48 -0.07 15.76
C ARG A 23 -1.26 -0.23 14.84
N TRP A 24 -1.33 -1.17 13.90
CA TRP A 24 -0.25 -1.37 12.93
C TRP A 24 -0.09 -0.15 12.03
N LEU A 25 -1.20 0.43 11.53
CA LEU A 25 -1.18 1.65 10.72
C LEU A 25 -0.55 2.82 11.48
N ALA A 26 -0.93 3.04 12.74
CA ALA A 26 -0.35 4.08 13.60
C ALA A 26 1.16 3.90 13.82
N GLN A 27 1.65 2.65 13.84
CA GLN A 27 3.09 2.34 13.99
C GLN A 27 3.86 2.35 12.66
N ASN A 28 3.17 2.40 11.53
CA ASN A 28 3.75 2.30 10.19
C ASN A 28 3.26 3.46 9.29
N PRO A 29 3.58 4.72 9.62
CA PRO A 29 3.11 5.88 8.88
C PRO A 29 3.57 5.89 7.41
N TRP A 30 4.70 5.23 7.12
CA TRP A 30 5.22 5.01 5.76
C TRP A 30 4.21 4.29 4.85
N PHE A 31 3.27 3.52 5.39
CA PHE A 31 2.23 2.88 4.59
C PHE A 31 1.38 3.94 3.89
N GLU A 32 1.00 5.00 4.60
CA GLU A 32 0.17 6.07 4.08
C GLU A 32 0.96 7.11 3.29
N SER A 33 2.19 7.43 3.72
CA SER A 33 3.01 8.45 3.04
C SER A 33 3.71 7.95 1.78
N ASP A 34 4.04 6.65 1.71
CA ASP A 34 4.91 6.12 0.65
C ASP A 34 4.18 5.11 -0.24
N LEU A 35 3.60 4.05 0.35
CA LEU A 35 2.98 2.96 -0.43
C LEU A 35 1.65 3.38 -1.04
N LEU A 36 0.72 3.91 -0.23
CA LEU A 36 -0.63 4.24 -0.70
C LEU A 36 -0.66 5.22 -1.89
N PRO A 37 0.17 6.29 -1.96
CA PRO A 37 0.18 7.17 -3.12
C PRO A 37 0.60 6.46 -4.41
N GLU A 38 1.67 5.66 -4.37
CA GLU A 38 2.15 4.91 -5.54
C GLU A 38 1.13 3.88 -6.01
N LEU A 39 0.49 3.17 -5.07
CA LEU A 39 -0.58 2.23 -5.40
C LEU A 39 -1.78 2.92 -6.07
N ARG A 40 -2.20 4.09 -5.55
CA ARG A 40 -3.31 4.85 -6.14
C ARG A 40 -3.02 5.30 -7.57
N ILE A 41 -1.79 5.76 -7.84
CA ILE A 41 -1.37 6.16 -9.19
C ILE A 41 -1.46 4.96 -10.14
N ARG A 42 -0.88 3.82 -9.76
CA ARG A 42 -0.88 2.62 -10.60
C ARG A 42 -2.29 2.08 -10.87
N VAL A 43 -3.15 2.02 -9.85
CA VAL A 43 -4.54 1.61 -10.03
C VAL A 43 -5.26 2.56 -10.98
N ARG A 44 -5.04 3.87 -10.86
CA ARG A 44 -5.63 4.86 -11.77
C ARG A 44 -5.18 4.64 -13.21
N GLU A 45 -3.90 4.41 -13.46
CA GLU A 45 -3.37 4.10 -14.80
C GLU A 45 -4.02 2.85 -15.40
N ILE A 46 -4.25 1.81 -14.60
CA ILE A 46 -4.87 0.56 -15.06
C ILE A 46 -6.37 0.74 -15.36
N VAL A 47 -7.09 1.48 -14.51
CA VAL A 47 -8.54 1.61 -14.60
C VAL A 47 -8.98 2.72 -15.56
N SER A 48 -8.15 3.75 -15.75
CA SER A 48 -8.45 4.90 -16.63
C SER A 48 -7.87 4.79 -18.03
N GLY A 49 -7.05 3.78 -18.30
CA GLY A 49 -6.61 3.40 -19.66
C GLY A 49 -7.60 2.45 -20.30
#